data_AF-A0A3N0YJV0-F1
#
_entry.id   AF-A0A3N0YJV0-F1
#
_cell.length_a   1.000
_cell.length_b   1.000
_cell.length_c   1.000
_cell.angle_alpha   90.00
_cell.angle_beta   90.00
_cell.angle_gamma   90.00
#
_symmetry.space_group_name_H-M   'P 1'
#
loop_
_entity.id
_entity.type
_entity.pdbx_description
1 polymer ?
#
loop_
_entity_poly.entity_id
_entity_poly.type
_entity_poly.pdbx_seq_one_letter_code
_entity_poly.pdbx_strand_id
1 'polypeptide(L)'
;MPPSATCPVKCEHGKTTLDYLDSLDKEKQELVIRKAVRLGVIQRRKRRKKQGELQEELHKRQATKERKRSEQERKVLEKKFEELGADKIEEAFPELPEEKMSLIKELLGGRGVGAFICHAWDLGGGRVIFNGKIETFHAKKKKYTVGYWAMSGEGYEFDAHDTDVSIYAMAADVILDDLVVQ
;
A
#
# COMPACT_ATOMS: atom_id res chain seq x y z
N MET A 1 15.08 -26.96 -13.81
CA MET A 1 16.19 -26.42 -12.99
C MET A 1 17.43 -26.34 -13.88
N PRO A 2 18.01 -25.17 -14.17
CA PRO A 2 19.24 -25.14 -14.94
C PRO A 2 20.42 -25.56 -14.04
N PRO A 3 21.42 -26.28 -14.59
CA PRO A 3 22.50 -26.83 -13.81
C PRO A 3 23.35 -25.72 -13.19
N SER A 4 23.64 -25.88 -11.91
CA SER A 4 24.66 -25.14 -11.17
C SER A 4 26.00 -25.30 -11.90
N ALA A 5 26.40 -24.31 -12.69
CA ALA A 5 27.72 -24.24 -13.29
C ALA A 5 28.74 -23.95 -12.18
N THR A 6 29.24 -25.01 -11.54
CA THR A 6 30.41 -24.98 -10.67
C THR A 6 31.64 -24.68 -11.51
N CYS A 7 32.37 -23.63 -11.14
CA CYS A 7 33.60 -23.21 -11.81
C CYS A 7 34.71 -24.21 -11.44
N PRO A 8 35.33 -24.93 -12.38
CA PRO A 8 36.40 -25.86 -12.07
C PRO A 8 37.72 -25.08 -12.05
N VAL A 9 37.94 -24.31 -10.99
CA VAL A 9 39.31 -23.92 -10.62
C VAL A 9 39.56 -24.58 -9.28
N LYS A 10 40.04 -25.83 -9.33
CA LYS A 10 40.55 -26.48 -8.12
C LYS A 10 41.85 -25.76 -7.77
N CYS A 11 41.83 -24.95 -6.71
CA CYS A 11 43.08 -24.51 -6.11
C CYS A 11 43.76 -25.74 -5.51
N GLU A 12 44.94 -26.10 -6.02
CA GLU A 12 45.84 -27.01 -5.30
C GLU A 12 46.12 -26.37 -3.93
N HIS A 13 45.99 -27.16 -2.86
CA HIS A 13 46.27 -26.69 -1.50
C HIS A 13 47.73 -26.18 -1.45
N GLY A 14 47.93 -24.90 -1.12
CA GLY A 14 49.24 -24.33 -0.81
C GLY A 14 49.88 -23.39 -1.86
N LYS A 15 49.27 -23.17 -3.04
CA LYS A 15 49.76 -22.16 -4.01
C LYS A 15 48.84 -20.94 -4.01
N THR A 16 49.42 -19.74 -3.97
CA THR A 16 48.62 -18.52 -4.09
C THR A 16 48.11 -18.37 -5.53
N THR A 17 46.98 -17.69 -5.72
CA THR A 17 46.40 -17.44 -7.04
C THR A 17 47.39 -16.75 -7.99
N LEU A 18 48.35 -16.00 -7.43
CA LEU A 18 49.41 -15.34 -8.18
C LEU A 18 50.43 -16.35 -8.72
N ASP A 19 50.89 -17.29 -7.90
CA ASP A 19 51.83 -18.34 -8.32
C ASP A 19 51.27 -19.19 -9.47
N TYR A 20 49.95 -19.46 -9.44
CA TYR A 20 49.27 -20.15 -10.53
C TYR A 20 49.23 -19.29 -11.81
N LEU A 21 48.89 -18.00 -11.71
CA LEU A 21 48.82 -17.11 -12.87
C LEU A 21 50.19 -16.87 -13.51
N ASP A 22 51.25 -16.78 -12.70
CA ASP A 22 52.62 -16.58 -13.17
C ASP A 22 53.22 -17.84 -13.82
N SER A 23 52.66 -19.02 -13.53
CA SER A 23 53.03 -20.29 -14.18
C SER A 23 52.43 -20.48 -15.58
N LEU A 24 51.52 -19.60 -16.02
CA LEU A 24 50.86 -19.69 -17.32
C LEU A 24 51.53 -18.81 -18.38
N ASP A 25 51.49 -19.26 -19.63
CA ASP A 25 51.86 -18.42 -20.77
C ASP A 25 51.00 -17.14 -20.80
N LYS A 26 51.58 -16.00 -21.20
CA LYS A 26 50.90 -14.69 -21.19
C LYS A 26 49.50 -14.70 -21.84
N GLU A 27 49.34 -15.38 -22.97
CA GLU A 27 48.04 -15.48 -23.65
C GLU A 27 46.99 -16.24 -22.81
N LYS A 28 47.40 -17.32 -22.14
CA LYS A 28 46.53 -18.11 -21.26
C LYS A 28 46.22 -17.36 -19.97
N GLN A 29 47.21 -16.67 -19.40
CA GLN A 29 47.05 -15.81 -18.24
C GLN A 29 45.99 -14.72 -18.52
N GLU A 30 46.11 -14.03 -19.66
CA GLU A 30 45.17 -12.98 -20.04
C GLU A 30 43.75 -13.54 -20.29
N LEU A 31 43.64 -14.71 -20.92
CA LEU A 31 42.36 -15.39 -21.12
C LEU A 31 41.67 -15.73 -19.79
N VAL A 32 42.42 -16.26 -18.83
CA VAL A 32 41.92 -16.59 -17.48
C VAL A 32 41.44 -15.33 -16.75
N ILE A 33 42.22 -14.25 -16.79
CA ILE A 33 41.84 -12.96 -16.19
C ILE A 33 40.57 -12.40 -16.83
N ARG A 34 40.49 -12.35 -18.17
CA ARG A 34 39.30 -11.87 -18.89
C ARG A 34 38.06 -12.69 -18.55
N LYS A 35 38.20 -14.02 -18.44
CA LYS A 35 37.12 -14.93 -18.05
C LYS A 35 36.68 -14.69 -16.60
N ALA A 36 37.61 -14.52 -15.67
CA ALA A 36 37.32 -14.22 -14.27
C ALA A 36 36.59 -12.88 -14.11
N VAL A 37 37.04 -11.83 -14.79
CA VAL A 37 36.37 -10.52 -14.81
C VAL A 37 34.94 -10.64 -15.35
N ARG A 38 34.75 -11.36 -16.47
CA ARG A 38 33.42 -11.57 -17.07
C ARG A 38 32.49 -12.32 -16.10
N LEU A 39 32.98 -13.38 -15.46
CA LEU A 39 32.22 -14.12 -14.44
C LEU A 39 31.86 -13.24 -13.24
N GLY A 40 32.79 -12.40 -12.77
CA GLY A 40 32.56 -11.43 -11.70
C GLY A 40 31.47 -10.42 -12.05
N VAL A 41 31.46 -9.91 -13.28
CA VAL A 41 30.38 -9.02 -13.78
C VAL A 41 29.03 -9.75 -13.78
N ILE A 42 28.97 -10.99 -14.27
CA ILE A 42 27.74 -11.79 -14.29
C ILE A 42 27.23 -12.04 -12.87
N GLN A 43 28.11 -12.42 -11.94
CA GLN A 43 27.73 -12.65 -10.54
C GLN A 43 27.21 -11.36 -9.88
N ARG A 44 27.86 -10.21 -10.10
CA ARG A 44 27.39 -8.92 -9.61
C ARG A 44 26.00 -8.57 -10.15
N ARG A 45 25.75 -8.79 -11.45
CA ARG A 45 24.42 -8.59 -12.07
C ARG A 45 23.36 -9.50 -11.43
N LYS A 46 23.66 -10.79 -11.24
CA LYS A 46 22.74 -11.74 -10.58
C LYS A 46 22.44 -11.31 -9.13
N ARG A 47 23.44 -10.88 -8.37
CA ARG A 47 23.26 -10.39 -6.99
C ARG A 47 22.37 -9.15 -6.95
N ARG A 48 22.61 -8.16 -7.83
CA ARG A 48 21.77 -6.96 -7.93
C ARG A 48 20.32 -7.29 -8.27
N LYS A 49 20.07 -8.20 -9.23
CA LYS A 49 18.71 -8.64 -9.56
C LYS A 49 18.00 -9.26 -8.35
N LYS A 50 18.66 -10.21 -7.68
CA LYS A 50 18.12 -10.86 -6.48
C LYS A 50 17.88 -9.87 -5.34
N GLN A 51 18.76 -8.88 -5.18
CA GLN A 51 18.58 -7.82 -4.18
C GLN A 51 17.38 -6.92 -4.51
N GLY A 52 17.18 -6.56 -5.78
CA GLY A 52 16.00 -5.83 -6.22
C GLY A 52 14.70 -6.60 -5.96
N GLU A 53 14.66 -7.89 -6.33
CA GLU A 53 13.52 -8.78 -6.04
C GLU A 53 13.23 -8.85 -4.53
N LEU A 54 14.26 -8.94 -3.69
CA LEU A 54 14.12 -8.93 -2.23
C LEU A 54 13.59 -7.59 -1.71
N GLN A 55 14.09 -6.47 -2.22
CA GLN A 55 13.63 -5.15 -1.82
C GLN A 55 12.16 -4.93 -2.19
N GLU A 56 11.76 -5.29 -3.40
CA GLU A 56 10.35 -5.24 -3.83
C GLU A 56 9.45 -6.08 -2.90
N GLU A 57 9.90 -7.27 -2.51
CA GLU A 57 9.17 -8.15 -1.61
C GLU A 57 9.04 -7.56 -0.19
N LEU A 58 10.10 -6.96 0.34
CA LEU A 58 10.08 -6.24 1.60
C LEU A 58 9.12 -5.04 1.56
N HIS A 59 9.15 -4.26 0.48
CA HIS A 59 8.23 -3.13 0.30
C HIS A 59 6.77 -3.59 0.27
N LYS A 60 6.45 -4.67 -0.46
CA LYS A 60 5.09 -5.26 -0.48
C LYS A 60 4.64 -5.70 0.92
N ARG A 61 5.53 -6.35 1.68
CA ARG A 61 5.23 -6.78 3.06
C ARG A 61 5.00 -5.60 3.99
N GLN A 62 5.79 -4.54 3.86
CA GLN A 62 5.65 -3.34 4.67
C GLN A 62 4.33 -2.63 4.38
N ALA A 63 4.01 -2.41 3.10
CA ALA A 63 2.72 -1.85 2.70
C ALA A 63 1.53 -2.68 3.22
N THR A 64 1.63 -4.01 3.16
CA THR A 64 0.59 -4.90 3.72
C THR A 64 0.42 -4.74 5.24
N LYS A 65 1.52 -4.55 5.98
CA LYS A 65 1.47 -4.33 7.43
C LYS A 65 0.86 -2.97 7.77
N GLU A 66 1.25 -1.93 7.05
CA GLU A 66 0.71 -0.58 7.22
C GLU A 66 -0.79 -0.55 6.93
N ARG A 67 -1.23 -1.18 5.84
CA ARG A 67 -2.65 -1.34 5.54
C ARG A 67 -3.41 -2.05 6.65
N LYS A 68 -2.89 -3.19 7.13
CA LYS A 68 -3.52 -3.92 8.25
C LYS A 68 -3.63 -3.07 9.52
N ARG A 69 -2.65 -2.22 9.80
CA ARG A 69 -2.69 -1.30 10.94
C ARG A 69 -3.76 -0.24 10.75
N SER A 70 -3.83 0.39 9.56
CA SER A 70 -4.88 1.36 9.24
C SER A 70 -6.28 0.74 9.30
N GLU A 71 -6.48 -0.46 8.75
CA GLU A 71 -7.75 -1.20 8.86
C GLU A 71 -8.13 -1.49 10.32
N GLN A 72 -7.15 -1.81 11.18
CA GLN A 72 -7.38 -2.01 12.61
C GLN A 72 -7.79 -0.71 13.31
N GLU A 73 -7.10 0.39 13.02
CA GLU A 73 -7.42 1.71 13.56
C GLU A 73 -8.83 2.16 13.16
N ARG A 74 -9.17 2.02 11.87
CA ARG A 74 -10.52 2.27 11.36
C ARG A 74 -11.57 1.44 12.10
N LYS A 75 -11.34 0.13 12.28
CA LYS A 75 -12.27 -0.74 13.04
C LYS A 75 -12.43 -0.33 14.50
N VAL A 76 -11.35 0.14 15.14
CA VAL A 76 -11.42 0.64 16.53
C VAL A 76 -12.27 1.91 16.59
N LEU A 77 -12.07 2.85 15.66
CA LEU A 77 -12.87 4.06 15.56
C LEU A 77 -14.34 3.75 15.28
N GLU A 78 -14.62 2.89 14.30
CA GLU A 78 -15.99 2.44 13.97
C GLU A 78 -16.71 1.88 15.21
N LYS A 79 -16.06 0.97 15.93
CA LYS A 79 -16.63 0.39 17.16
C LYS A 79 -16.87 1.44 18.24
N LYS A 80 -15.93 2.39 18.39
CA LYS A 80 -16.04 3.49 19.34
C LYS A 80 -17.24 4.39 19.01
N PHE A 81 -17.48 4.68 17.73
CA PHE A 81 -18.67 5.43 17.30
C PHE A 81 -19.98 4.66 17.50
N GLU A 82 -19.97 3.36 17.25
CA GLU A 82 -21.13 2.49 17.49
C GLU A 82 -21.51 2.44 18.97
N GLU A 83 -20.52 2.47 19.87
CA GLU A 83 -20.72 2.42 21.32
C GLU A 83 -21.11 3.79 21.95
N LEU A 84 -20.47 4.88 21.53
CA LEU A 84 -20.59 6.18 22.21
C LEU A 84 -21.87 6.96 21.84
N GLY A 85 -22.46 6.69 20.67
CA GLY A 85 -23.57 7.49 20.14
C GLY A 85 -23.15 8.94 19.81
N ALA A 86 -23.99 9.67 19.07
CA ALA A 86 -23.61 10.99 18.53
C ALA A 86 -23.25 12.05 19.59
N ASP A 87 -23.87 11.97 20.77
CA ASP A 87 -23.79 13.02 21.79
C ASP A 87 -22.50 12.96 22.63
N LYS A 88 -21.81 11.82 22.66
CA LYS A 88 -20.59 11.62 23.49
C LYS A 88 -19.28 11.70 22.70
N ILE A 89 -19.35 12.03 21.41
CA ILE A 89 -18.18 12.03 20.53
C ILE A 89 -17.25 13.20 20.85
N GLU A 90 -17.80 14.36 21.21
CA GLU A 90 -17.01 15.53 21.59
C GLU A 90 -16.13 15.26 22.81
N GLU A 91 -16.66 14.55 23.81
CA GLU A 91 -15.89 14.15 24.99
C GLU A 91 -14.80 13.13 24.64
N ALA A 92 -15.05 12.30 23.63
CA ALA A 92 -14.18 11.20 23.26
C ALA A 92 -13.07 11.58 22.27
N PHE A 93 -13.19 12.74 21.61
CA PHE A 93 -12.25 13.30 20.66
C PHE A 93 -12.19 14.84 20.77
N PRO A 94 -11.81 15.38 21.95
CA PRO A 94 -11.78 16.82 22.19
C PRO A 94 -10.75 17.57 21.33
N GLU A 95 -9.78 16.85 20.78
CA GLU A 95 -8.73 17.39 19.92
C GLU A 95 -9.15 17.62 18.46
N LEU A 96 -10.33 17.15 18.05
CA LEU A 96 -10.78 17.30 16.66
C LEU A 96 -11.19 18.76 16.35
N PRO A 97 -10.85 19.26 15.15
CA PRO A 97 -11.36 20.54 14.66
C PRO A 97 -12.90 20.56 14.65
N GLU A 98 -13.48 21.73 14.95
CA GLU A 98 -14.93 21.93 15.00
C GLU A 98 -15.62 21.55 13.67
N GLU A 99 -14.98 21.84 12.54
CA GLU A 99 -15.47 21.48 11.20
C GLU A 99 -15.64 19.95 11.03
N LYS A 100 -14.62 19.18 11.42
CA LYS A 100 -14.66 17.71 11.39
C LYS A 100 -15.72 17.17 12.35
N MET A 101 -15.81 17.75 13.54
CA MET A 101 -16.79 17.34 14.55
C MET A 101 -18.23 17.56 14.07
N SER A 102 -18.50 18.73 13.49
CA SER A 102 -19.82 19.05 12.91
C SER A 102 -20.19 18.05 11.81
N LEU A 103 -19.26 17.79 10.89
CA LEU A 103 -19.46 16.82 9.82
C LEU A 103 -19.74 15.40 10.35
N ILE A 104 -18.97 14.94 11.34
CA ILE A 104 -19.18 13.64 11.98
C ILE A 104 -20.60 13.57 12.58
N LYS A 105 -21.04 14.60 13.28
CA LYS A 105 -22.39 14.66 13.86
C LYS A 105 -23.49 14.65 12.79
N GLU A 106 -23.28 15.28 11.64
CA GLU A 106 -24.22 15.24 10.52
C GLU A 106 -24.33 13.85 9.90
N LEU A 107 -23.19 13.19 9.64
CA LEU A 107 -23.14 11.83 9.08
C LEU A 107 -23.80 10.82 10.03
N LEU A 108 -23.48 10.89 11.32
CA LEU A 108 -24.10 9.99 12.32
C LEU A 108 -25.58 10.28 12.52
N GLY A 109 -25.99 11.54 12.34
CA GLY A 109 -27.38 11.98 12.38
C GLY A 109 -28.19 11.61 11.14
N GLY A 110 -27.61 11.00 10.11
CA GLY A 110 -28.32 10.67 8.89
C GLY A 110 -28.53 11.85 7.94
N ARG A 111 -27.89 13.00 8.18
CA ARG A 111 -28.13 14.27 7.45
C ARG A 111 -27.20 14.51 6.25
N GLY A 112 -26.26 13.62 5.96
CA GLY A 112 -25.37 13.74 4.80
C GLY A 112 -25.98 13.47 3.41
N VAL A 113 -27.29 13.17 3.29
CA VAL A 113 -27.90 12.86 1.99
C VAL A 113 -27.83 14.06 1.04
N GLY A 114 -27.41 13.81 -0.19
CA GLY A 114 -27.20 14.82 -1.24
C GLY A 114 -25.78 15.40 -1.27
N ALA A 115 -24.95 15.14 -0.25
CA ALA A 115 -23.59 15.66 -0.19
C ALA A 115 -22.67 14.99 -1.21
N PHE A 116 -21.84 15.79 -1.86
CA PHE A 116 -20.74 15.30 -2.68
C PHE A 116 -19.52 15.02 -1.80
N ILE A 117 -18.82 13.94 -2.08
CA ILE A 117 -17.69 13.49 -1.28
C ILE A 117 -16.50 13.13 -2.17
N CYS A 118 -15.30 13.31 -1.63
CA CYS A 118 -14.11 12.62 -2.10
C CYS A 118 -13.74 11.56 -1.07
N HIS A 119 -13.67 10.31 -1.51
CA HIS A 119 -13.39 9.18 -0.62
C HIS A 119 -12.17 8.41 -1.12
N ALA A 120 -11.16 8.32 -0.28
CA ALA A 120 -9.93 7.60 -0.53
C ALA A 120 -10.04 6.14 -0.05
N TRP A 121 -9.81 5.19 -0.96
CA TRP A 121 -9.88 3.75 -0.71
C TRP A 121 -8.52 3.10 -1.00
N ASP A 122 -8.11 2.13 -0.18
CA ASP A 122 -6.93 1.31 -0.47
C ASP A 122 -7.34 0.03 -1.21
N LEU A 123 -6.98 -0.05 -2.49
CA LEU A 123 -7.28 -1.21 -3.35
C LEU A 123 -6.11 -2.22 -3.44
N GLY A 124 -5.18 -2.20 -2.49
CA GLY A 124 -4.07 -3.16 -2.41
C GLY A 124 -2.89 -2.88 -3.35
N GLY A 125 -2.92 -1.74 -4.05
CA GLY A 125 -1.81 -1.20 -4.84
C GLY A 125 -1.51 0.28 -4.55
N GLY A 126 -2.22 0.88 -3.60
CA GLY A 126 -2.16 2.30 -3.28
C GLY A 126 -3.54 2.88 -2.97
N ARG A 127 -3.52 4.10 -2.42
CA ARG A 127 -4.71 4.88 -2.11
C ARG A 127 -5.26 5.50 -3.39
N VAL A 128 -6.51 5.18 -3.71
CA VAL A 128 -7.24 5.68 -4.89
C VAL A 128 -8.37 6.58 -4.41
N ILE A 129 -8.50 7.76 -4.99
CA ILE A 129 -9.55 8.72 -4.62
C ILE A 129 -10.70 8.59 -5.61
N PHE A 130 -11.90 8.40 -5.07
CA PHE A 130 -13.15 8.38 -5.80
C PHE A 130 -13.95 9.63 -5.47
N ASN A 131 -14.67 10.14 -6.46
CA ASN A 131 -15.77 11.06 -6.20
C ASN A 131 -17.00 10.24 -5.84
N GLY A 132 -17.85 10.79 -4.99
CA GLY A 132 -19.10 10.15 -4.61
C GLY A 132 -20.20 11.14 -4.32
N LYS A 133 -21.43 10.65 -4.31
CA LYS A 133 -22.60 11.37 -3.83
C LYS A 133 -23.43 10.47 -2.93
N ILE A 134 -23.78 10.98 -1.76
CA ILE A 134 -24.60 10.26 -0.80
C ILE A 134 -26.04 10.30 -1.29
N GLU A 135 -26.56 9.18 -1.79
CA GLU A 135 -27.88 9.13 -2.43
C GLU A 135 -29.00 8.90 -1.43
N THR A 136 -28.85 7.92 -0.54
CA THR A 136 -29.93 7.55 0.40
C THR A 136 -29.39 7.14 1.76
N PHE A 137 -30.22 7.27 2.80
CA PHE A 137 -29.91 6.84 4.16
C PHE A 137 -30.87 5.76 4.65
N HIS A 138 -30.32 4.59 4.98
CA HIS A 138 -31.05 3.45 5.53
C HIS A 138 -31.02 3.47 7.06
N ALA A 139 -31.90 4.24 7.68
CA ALA A 139 -31.91 4.47 9.14
C ALA A 139 -31.87 3.20 10.00
N LYS A 140 -32.58 2.14 9.60
CA LYS A 140 -32.59 0.84 10.31
C LYS A 140 -31.25 0.10 10.25
N LYS A 141 -30.53 0.24 9.13
CA LYS A 141 -29.23 -0.42 8.91
C LYS A 141 -28.06 0.46 9.32
N LYS A 142 -28.29 1.75 9.59
CA LYS A 142 -27.26 2.77 9.86
C LYS A 142 -26.22 2.83 8.74
N LYS A 143 -26.72 2.84 7.49
CA LYS A 143 -25.90 2.88 6.27
C LYS A 143 -26.38 3.96 5.31
N TYR A 144 -25.43 4.58 4.63
CA TYR A 144 -25.67 5.37 3.43
C TYR A 144 -25.46 4.50 2.20
N THR A 145 -26.29 4.69 1.17
CA THR A 145 -25.95 4.27 -0.19
C THR A 145 -25.27 5.45 -0.86
N VAL A 146 -24.07 5.23 -1.37
CA VAL A 146 -23.25 6.25 -2.02
C VAL A 146 -22.92 5.78 -3.43
N GLY A 147 -23.24 6.59 -4.43
CA GLY A 147 -22.80 6.33 -5.79
C GLY A 147 -21.38 6.87 -5.98
N TYR A 148 -20.43 6.01 -6.33
CA TYR A 148 -19.02 6.38 -6.54
C TYR A 148 -18.62 6.33 -8.01
N TRP A 149 -17.78 7.28 -8.43
CA TRP A 149 -17.19 7.30 -9.78
C TRP A 149 -15.70 7.70 -9.74
N ALA A 150 -14.99 7.38 -10.81
CA ALA A 150 -13.58 7.69 -10.91
C ALA A 150 -13.36 9.19 -11.16
N MET A 151 -12.27 9.74 -10.59
CA MET A 151 -11.86 11.13 -10.83
C MET A 151 -11.61 11.45 -12.31
N SER A 152 -11.29 10.43 -13.11
CA SER A 152 -10.91 10.56 -14.53
C SER A 152 -12.02 10.17 -15.52
N GLY A 153 -13.23 9.88 -15.04
CA GLY A 153 -14.37 9.44 -15.87
C GLY A 153 -15.28 10.58 -16.36
N GLU A 154 -16.20 10.26 -17.27
CA GLU A 154 -17.25 11.17 -17.76
C GLU A 154 -18.39 11.33 -16.74
N GLY A 155 -18.09 11.79 -15.52
CA GLY A 155 -19.09 12.23 -14.52
C GLY A 155 -20.05 11.16 -13.96
N TYR A 156 -20.72 11.53 -12.86
CA TYR A 156 -21.60 10.67 -12.05
C TYR A 156 -22.64 9.85 -12.84
N GLU A 157 -23.20 10.38 -13.92
CA GLU A 157 -24.36 9.76 -14.58
C GLU A 157 -24.04 8.52 -15.42
N PHE A 158 -22.79 8.30 -15.81
CA PHE A 158 -22.43 7.24 -16.77
C PHE A 158 -21.65 6.06 -16.17
N ASP A 159 -20.99 6.24 -15.01
CA ASP A 159 -20.08 5.24 -14.43
C ASP A 159 -20.25 5.04 -12.91
N ALA A 160 -21.27 5.66 -12.30
CA ALA A 160 -21.44 5.55 -10.85
C ALA A 160 -21.84 4.14 -10.40
N HIS A 161 -21.14 3.66 -9.37
CA HIS A 161 -21.42 2.39 -8.71
C HIS A 161 -21.93 2.63 -7.29
N ASP A 162 -23.17 2.21 -7.03
CA ASP A 162 -23.79 2.31 -5.71
C ASP A 162 -23.16 1.34 -4.73
N THR A 163 -22.73 1.88 -3.59
CA THR A 163 -22.13 1.13 -2.51
C THR A 163 -22.72 1.53 -1.16
N ASP A 164 -23.10 0.54 -0.37
CA ASP A 164 -23.59 0.74 0.99
C ASP A 164 -22.42 0.90 1.98
N VAL A 165 -22.32 2.08 2.60
CA VAL A 165 -21.28 2.41 3.58
C VAL A 165 -21.91 2.69 4.95
N SER A 166 -21.34 2.16 6.03
CA SER A 166 -21.79 2.42 7.40
C SER A 166 -21.59 3.88 7.79
N ILE A 167 -22.52 4.48 8.53
CA ILE A 167 -22.33 5.83 9.08
C ILE A 167 -21.11 5.92 10.00
N TYR A 168 -20.81 4.82 10.72
CA TYR A 168 -19.66 4.75 11.62
C TYR A 168 -18.35 4.67 10.82
N ALA A 169 -18.36 3.97 9.69
CA ALA A 169 -17.22 3.93 8.78
C ALA A 169 -16.96 5.31 8.18
N MET A 170 -18.00 5.98 7.68
CA MET A 170 -17.85 7.34 7.15
C MET A 170 -17.33 8.33 8.20
N ALA A 171 -17.81 8.24 9.46
CA ALA A 171 -17.29 9.06 10.55
C ALA A 171 -15.82 8.76 10.88
N ALA A 172 -15.42 7.48 10.90
CA ALA A 172 -14.01 7.10 11.06
C ALA A 172 -13.15 7.66 9.91
N ASP A 173 -13.68 7.66 8.69
CA ASP A 173 -12.96 8.13 7.51
C ASP A 173 -12.75 9.63 7.49
N VAL A 174 -13.62 10.42 8.14
CA VAL A 174 -13.38 11.86 8.37
C VAL A 174 -12.20 12.07 9.33
N ILE A 175 -12.10 11.26 10.39
CA ILE A 175 -10.97 11.35 11.34
C ILE A 175 -9.66 10.98 10.65
N LEU A 176 -9.68 9.90 9.86
CA LEU A 176 -8.51 9.38 9.15
C LEU A 176 -8.14 10.18 7.88
N ASP A 177 -8.85 11.28 7.60
CA ASP A 177 -8.68 12.09 6.38
C ASP A 177 -8.88 11.29 5.08
N ASP A 178 -9.62 10.18 5.15
CA ASP A 178 -10.05 9.34 4.03
C ASP A 178 -11.33 9.85 3.37
N LEU A 179 -12.13 10.65 4.07
CA LEU A 179 -13.37 11.22 3.56
C LEU A 179 -13.38 12.73 3.70
N VAL A 180 -13.62 13.42 2.58
CA VAL A 180 -13.83 14.87 2.52
C VAL A 180 -15.20 15.14 1.89
N VAL A 181 -15.98 16.04 2.47
CA VAL A 181 -17.26 16.49 1.91
C VAL A 181 -17.06 17.85 1.21
N GLN A 182 -17.65 18.00 0.03
CA GLN A 182 -17.55 19.19 -0.83
C GLN A 182 -18.82 20.03 -0.79
#